data_AF-A0A3D8IQ63-F1
#
_entry.id   AF-A0A3D8IQ63-F1
#
_cell.length_a   1.000
_cell.length_b   1.000
_cell.length_c   1.000
_cell.angle_alpha   90.00
_cell.angle_beta   90.00
_cell.angle_gamma   90.00
#
_symmetry.space_group_name_H-M   'P 1'
#
loop_
_entity.id
_entity.type
_entity.pdbx_description
1 polymer ?
#
loop_
_entity_poly.entity_id
_entity_poly.type
_entity_poly.pdbx_seq_one_letter_code
_entity_poly.pdbx_strand_id
1 'polypeptide(L)'
;MYSLFVEISKYKTEAQKVEKEIKELDEQLKNFEEENKDIPSISIRVSTRLGYLHTTLSPNSDLSHAFQLLVISMNKYKIWRKNLSEEALKEIYKRNLLDKQRFYFKDTPEDLNKELLSQTLVARNYVLRQSLIEFYNGISHLNAAFWNTGDTEDNVKKAKHHFQRGALDSYKAIIKDFSLMLGSQNDELRQKFLKKIANIRQKEYQTIGFEKKRNEGTSLYREYEKLVDAILQLQKK
;
A
#
# COMPACT_ATOMS: atom_id res chain seq x y z
N MET A 1 -19.07 -0.69 -46.91
CA MET A 1 -17.92 -1.45 -47.45
C MET A 1 -16.60 -0.71 -47.22
N TYR A 2 -16.48 0.58 -47.52
CA TYR A 2 -15.25 1.38 -47.31
C TYR A 2 -14.82 1.51 -45.83
N SER A 3 -15.77 1.65 -44.88
CA SER A 3 -15.45 1.72 -43.44
C SER A 3 -14.87 0.43 -42.86
N LEU A 4 -15.34 -0.73 -43.34
CA LEU A 4 -14.85 -2.05 -42.92
C LEU A 4 -13.41 -2.28 -43.38
N PHE A 5 -13.06 -1.82 -44.59
CA PHE A 5 -11.68 -1.89 -45.11
C PHE A 5 -10.72 -0.98 -44.33
N VAL A 6 -11.18 0.18 -43.86
CA VAL A 6 -10.39 1.10 -43.02
C VAL A 6 -10.19 0.56 -41.60
N GLU A 7 -11.19 -0.13 -41.04
CA GLU A 7 -11.02 -0.82 -39.75
C GLU A 7 -10.07 -2.03 -39.86
N ILE A 8 -10.23 -2.87 -40.89
CA ILE A 8 -9.34 -4.02 -41.13
C ILE A 8 -7.90 -3.56 -41.38
N SER A 9 -7.69 -2.45 -42.08
CA SER A 9 -6.34 -1.91 -42.30
C SER A 9 -5.71 -1.34 -41.02
N LYS A 10 -6.50 -0.72 -40.13
CA LYS A 10 -6.03 -0.30 -38.80
C LYS A 10 -5.60 -1.48 -37.94
N TYR A 11 -6.40 -2.55 -37.87
CA TYR A 11 -6.03 -3.77 -37.14
C TYR A 11 -4.76 -4.44 -37.70
N LYS A 12 -4.59 -4.45 -39.03
CA LYS A 12 -3.39 -4.97 -39.67
C LYS A 12 -2.14 -4.13 -39.33
N THR A 13 -2.30 -2.81 -39.24
CA THR A 13 -1.21 -1.88 -38.90
C THR A 13 -0.83 -1.99 -37.42
N GLU A 14 -1.81 -2.15 -36.52
CA GLU A 14 -1.56 -2.43 -35.10
C GLU A 14 -0.89 -3.80 -34.88
N ALA A 15 -1.33 -4.84 -35.59
CA ALA A 15 -0.70 -6.15 -35.52
C ALA A 15 0.77 -6.12 -35.98
N GLN A 16 1.07 -5.38 -37.05
CA GLN A 16 2.45 -5.17 -37.52
C GLN A 16 3.29 -4.37 -36.53
N LYS A 17 2.69 -3.41 -35.82
CA LYS A 17 3.37 -2.65 -34.77
C LYS A 17 3.72 -3.52 -33.57
N VAL A 18 2.77 -4.36 -33.12
CA VAL A 18 3.00 -5.33 -32.03
C VAL A 18 4.08 -6.35 -32.43
N GLU A 19 4.06 -6.84 -33.67
CA GLU A 19 5.09 -7.78 -34.15
C GLU A 19 6.50 -7.16 -34.17
N LYS A 20 6.59 -5.86 -34.48
CA LYS A 20 7.85 -5.12 -34.40
C LYS A 20 8.31 -4.93 -32.95
N GLU A 21 7.42 -4.57 -32.05
CA GLU A 21 7.72 -4.43 -30.61
C GLU A 21 8.17 -5.76 -29.99
N ILE A 22 7.56 -6.89 -30.39
CA ILE A 22 8.00 -8.23 -29.96
C ILE A 22 9.43 -8.53 -30.44
N LYS A 23 9.75 -8.23 -31.71
CA LYS A 23 11.11 -8.42 -32.24
C LYS A 23 12.15 -7.56 -31.53
N GLU A 24 11.82 -6.31 -31.23
CA GLU A 24 12.69 -5.41 -30.45
C GLU A 24 12.90 -5.94 -29.02
N LEU A 25 11.86 -6.49 -28.39
CA LEU A 25 11.94 -7.14 -27.08
C LEU A 25 12.81 -8.41 -27.11
N ASP A 26 12.65 -9.27 -28.11
CA ASP A 26 13.46 -10.49 -28.27
C ASP A 26 14.95 -10.16 -28.44
N GLU A 27 15.26 -9.10 -29.20
CA GLU A 27 16.64 -8.64 -29.40
C GLU A 27 17.24 -8.04 -28.12
N GLN A 28 16.45 -7.28 -27.36
CA GLN A 28 16.84 -6.81 -26.02
C GLN A 28 17.07 -7.96 -25.04
N LEU A 29 16.22 -8.99 -25.07
CA LEU A 29 16.35 -10.17 -24.21
C LEU A 29 17.65 -10.91 -24.52
N LYS A 30 17.97 -11.07 -25.81
CA LYS A 30 19.19 -11.73 -26.26
C LYS A 30 20.45 -10.96 -25.85
N ASN A 31 20.44 -9.63 -26.02
CA ASN A 31 21.54 -8.78 -25.56
C ASN A 31 21.72 -8.88 -24.03
N PHE A 32 20.62 -8.90 -23.28
CA PHE A 32 20.64 -9.08 -21.83
C PHE A 32 21.21 -10.46 -21.44
N GLU A 33 20.81 -11.55 -22.10
CA GLU A 33 21.35 -12.89 -21.84
C GLU A 33 22.85 -12.96 -22.14
N GLU A 34 23.32 -12.29 -23.19
CA GLU A 34 24.73 -12.28 -23.60
C GLU A 34 25.60 -11.43 -22.67
N GLU A 35 25.09 -10.27 -22.22
CA GLU A 35 25.71 -9.43 -21.18
C GLU A 35 25.77 -10.13 -19.82
N ASN A 36 24.82 -11.03 -19.53
CA ASN A 36 24.69 -11.70 -18.24
C ASN A 36 25.00 -13.20 -18.30
N LYS A 37 25.73 -13.66 -19.33
CA LYS A 37 26.07 -15.08 -19.56
C LYS A 37 26.82 -15.76 -18.41
N ASP A 38 27.55 -14.97 -17.62
CA ASP A 38 28.33 -15.43 -16.47
C ASP A 38 27.50 -15.47 -15.17
N ILE A 39 26.27 -14.95 -15.20
CA ILE A 39 25.30 -15.07 -14.11
C ILE A 39 24.60 -16.43 -14.27
N PRO A 40 24.58 -17.28 -13.23
CA PRO A 40 23.89 -18.56 -13.29
C PRO A 40 22.44 -18.34 -13.72
N SER A 41 22.03 -18.94 -14.85
CA SER A 41 20.67 -18.82 -15.33
C SER A 41 19.74 -19.44 -14.30
N ILE A 42 18.94 -18.61 -13.64
CA ILE A 42 17.81 -19.10 -12.86
C ILE A 42 16.80 -19.57 -13.90
N SER A 43 16.76 -20.88 -14.18
CA SER A 43 15.71 -21.43 -15.02
C SER A 43 14.39 -21.27 -14.26
N ILE A 44 13.66 -20.20 -14.55
CA ILE A 44 12.29 -20.06 -14.08
C ILE A 44 11.48 -21.03 -14.94
N ARG A 45 11.31 -22.27 -14.46
CA ARG A 45 10.29 -23.16 -15.00
C ARG A 45 8.93 -22.52 -14.72
N VAL A 46 8.42 -21.72 -15.65
CA VAL A 46 7.02 -21.31 -15.66
C VAL A 46 6.21 -22.56 -15.98
N SER A 47 5.99 -23.40 -14.97
CA SER A 47 5.13 -24.57 -15.13
C SER A 47 3.74 -24.06 -15.48
N THR A 48 3.13 -24.66 -16.49
CA THR A 48 1.79 -24.37 -17.04
C THR A 48 0.63 -24.64 -16.06
N ARG A 49 0.86 -24.53 -14.74
CA ARG A 49 -0.17 -24.63 -13.69
C ARG A 49 -0.96 -23.32 -13.52
N LEU A 50 -1.33 -22.70 -14.64
CA LEU A 50 -2.07 -21.42 -14.74
C LEU A 50 -3.50 -21.49 -14.15
N GLY A 51 -4.08 -22.68 -13.97
CA GLY A 51 -5.51 -22.84 -13.67
C GLY A 51 -5.98 -22.27 -12.31
N TYR A 52 -5.17 -22.38 -11.26
CA TYR A 52 -5.61 -21.98 -9.90
C TYR A 52 -5.39 -20.48 -9.62
N LEU A 53 -4.30 -19.91 -10.15
CA LEU A 53 -4.00 -18.47 -10.01
C LEU A 53 -4.84 -17.60 -10.93
N HIS A 54 -5.15 -18.05 -12.15
CA HIS A 54 -5.96 -17.26 -13.09
C HIS A 54 -7.40 -17.04 -12.58
N THR A 55 -7.92 -17.96 -11.76
CA THR A 55 -9.25 -17.83 -11.12
C THR A 55 -9.20 -17.00 -9.83
N THR A 56 -8.14 -17.12 -9.02
CA THR A 56 -7.95 -16.32 -7.79
C THR A 56 -7.40 -14.90 -8.01
N LEU A 57 -6.75 -14.63 -9.14
CA LEU A 57 -6.31 -13.28 -9.55
C LEU A 57 -7.27 -12.64 -10.56
N SER A 58 -8.45 -13.23 -10.76
CA SER A 58 -9.51 -12.57 -11.52
C SER A 58 -9.71 -11.14 -10.98
N PRO A 59 -9.90 -10.12 -11.83
CA PRO A 59 -10.07 -8.72 -11.41
C PRO A 59 -11.17 -8.51 -10.34
N ASN A 60 -12.12 -9.45 -10.25
CA ASN A 60 -13.24 -9.43 -9.32
C ASN A 60 -13.07 -10.36 -8.11
N SER A 61 -11.90 -10.96 -7.90
CA SER A 61 -11.65 -11.81 -6.73
C SER A 61 -11.47 -10.97 -5.46
N ASP A 62 -11.74 -11.58 -4.32
CA ASP A 62 -11.46 -11.01 -2.99
C ASP A 62 -10.00 -10.58 -2.80
N LEU A 63 -9.06 -11.30 -3.43
CA LEU A 63 -7.63 -11.00 -3.37
C LEU A 63 -7.31 -9.74 -4.18
N SER A 64 -7.85 -9.63 -5.39
CA SER A 64 -7.70 -8.44 -6.25
C SER A 64 -8.25 -7.19 -5.56
N HIS A 65 -9.40 -7.29 -4.90
CA HIS A 65 -9.95 -6.19 -4.10
C HIS A 65 -9.04 -5.81 -2.93
N ALA A 66 -8.47 -6.78 -2.22
CA ALA A 66 -7.53 -6.50 -1.13
C ALA A 66 -6.25 -5.81 -1.62
N PHE A 67 -5.72 -6.24 -2.77
CA PHE A 67 -4.56 -5.60 -3.39
C PHE A 67 -4.88 -4.17 -3.86
N GLN A 68 -6.03 -3.95 -4.52
CA GLN A 68 -6.48 -2.61 -4.91
C GLN A 68 -6.62 -1.70 -3.69
N LEU A 69 -7.18 -2.21 -2.58
CA LEU A 69 -7.30 -1.46 -1.33
C LEU A 69 -5.92 -1.00 -0.81
N LEU A 70 -4.91 -1.88 -0.85
CA LEU A 70 -3.54 -1.53 -0.51
C LEU A 70 -3.01 -0.40 -1.41
N VAL A 71 -3.09 -0.57 -2.74
CA VAL A 71 -2.59 0.42 -3.71
C VAL A 71 -3.27 1.79 -3.52
N ILE A 72 -4.59 1.81 -3.37
CA ILE A 72 -5.37 3.03 -3.13
C ILE A 72 -4.89 3.71 -1.84
N SER A 73 -4.76 2.97 -0.75
CA SER A 73 -4.34 3.52 0.54
C SER A 73 -2.92 4.09 0.50
N MET A 74 -1.98 3.42 -0.18
CA MET A 74 -0.60 3.89 -0.36
C MET A 74 -0.58 5.16 -1.20
N ASN A 75 -1.42 5.25 -2.23
CA ASN A 75 -1.55 6.46 -3.03
C ASN A 75 -2.12 7.62 -2.20
N LYS A 76 -3.13 7.37 -1.35
CA LYS A 76 -3.64 8.39 -0.41
C LYS A 76 -2.57 8.86 0.57
N TYR A 77 -1.73 7.95 1.09
CA TYR A 77 -0.59 8.32 1.93
C TYR A 77 0.44 9.17 1.18
N LYS A 78 0.78 8.78 -0.06
CA LYS A 78 1.66 9.56 -0.93
C LYS A 78 1.11 10.98 -1.16
N ILE A 79 -0.18 11.11 -1.46
CA ILE A 79 -0.84 12.42 -1.64
C ILE A 79 -0.75 13.25 -0.35
N TRP A 80 -1.11 12.66 0.79
CA TRP A 80 -1.01 13.31 2.10
C TRP A 80 0.41 13.86 2.34
N ARG A 81 1.44 13.00 2.23
CA ARG A 81 2.84 13.37 2.49
C ARG A 81 3.39 14.39 1.49
N LYS A 82 2.94 14.36 0.23
CA LYS A 82 3.33 15.34 -0.80
C LYS A 82 2.81 16.75 -0.48
N ASN A 83 1.66 16.85 0.17
CA ASN A 83 0.99 18.11 0.48
C ASN A 83 1.41 18.71 1.84
N LEU A 84 2.35 18.07 2.56
CA LEU A 84 2.89 18.62 3.81
C LEU A 84 4.10 19.52 3.54
N SER A 85 4.18 20.64 4.25
CA SER A 85 5.38 21.49 4.26
C SER A 85 6.52 20.80 5.02
N GLU A 86 7.76 21.27 4.84
CA GLU A 86 8.90 20.72 5.58
C GLU A 86 8.79 20.96 7.09
N GLU A 87 8.20 22.08 7.50
CA GLU A 87 7.93 22.41 8.90
C GLU A 87 6.90 21.45 9.49
N ALA A 88 5.83 21.15 8.76
CA ALA A 88 4.82 20.17 9.18
C ALA A 88 5.44 18.77 9.32
N LEU A 89 6.31 18.37 8.39
CA LEU A 89 7.02 17.09 8.43
C LEU A 89 7.97 17.02 9.64
N LYS A 90 8.73 18.10 9.92
CA LYS A 90 9.58 18.22 11.10
C LYS A 90 8.78 18.07 12.39
N GLU A 91 7.64 18.73 12.49
CA GLU A 91 6.78 18.67 13.67
C GLU A 91 6.19 17.26 13.88
N ILE A 92 5.76 16.59 12.82
CA ILE A 92 5.32 15.19 12.88
C ILE A 92 6.44 14.28 13.37
N TYR A 93 7.66 14.41 12.82
CA TYR A 93 8.80 13.59 13.25
C TYR A 93 9.17 13.85 14.71
N LYS A 94 9.15 15.13 15.11
CA LYS A 94 9.39 15.54 16.48
C LYS A 94 8.42 14.90 17.46
N ARG A 95 7.11 15.01 17.21
CA ARG A 95 6.11 14.42 18.09
C ARG A 95 6.18 12.90 18.11
N ASN A 96 6.41 12.26 16.97
CA ASN A 96 6.58 10.81 16.91
C ASN A 96 7.78 10.32 17.74
N LEU A 97 8.89 11.05 17.73
CA LEU A 97 10.06 10.73 18.54
C LEU A 97 9.75 10.84 20.04
N LEU A 98 9.14 11.97 20.45
CA LEU A 98 8.73 12.22 21.83
C LEU A 98 7.76 11.16 22.34
N ASP A 99 6.74 10.80 21.55
CA ASP A 99 5.76 9.77 21.92
C ASP A 99 6.43 8.40 22.12
N LYS A 100 7.37 8.03 21.24
CA LYS A 100 8.12 6.77 21.37
C LYS A 100 8.99 6.77 22.63
N GLN A 101 9.67 7.87 22.91
CA GLN A 101 10.54 7.95 24.08
C GLN A 101 9.75 7.90 25.38
N ARG A 102 8.61 8.61 25.48
CA ARG A 102 7.70 8.52 26.64
C ARG A 102 7.20 7.11 26.91
N PHE A 103 7.10 6.28 25.87
CA PHE A 103 6.72 4.88 26.02
C PHE A 103 7.84 4.04 26.69
N TYR A 104 9.11 4.34 26.40
CA TYR A 104 10.25 3.57 26.92
C TYR A 104 10.93 4.18 28.16
N PHE A 105 10.84 5.50 28.34
CA PHE A 105 11.50 6.26 29.38
C PHE A 105 10.47 7.02 30.21
N LYS A 106 10.52 6.87 31.55
CA LYS A 106 9.69 7.64 32.49
C LYS A 106 10.03 9.13 32.43
N ASP A 107 11.32 9.45 32.36
CA ASP A 107 11.85 10.81 32.19
C ASP A 107 12.65 10.85 30.89
N THR A 108 12.27 11.72 29.96
CA THR A 108 13.00 11.87 28.69
C THR A 108 14.00 13.01 28.80
N PRO A 109 15.32 12.77 28.70
CA PRO A 109 16.31 13.85 28.77
C PRO A 109 16.09 14.85 27.62
N GLU A 110 15.84 16.10 27.97
CA GLU A 110 15.45 17.14 27.01
C GLU A 110 16.55 17.44 25.97
N ASP A 111 17.80 17.24 26.37
CA ASP A 111 18.99 17.45 25.53
C ASP A 111 19.17 16.35 24.47
N LEU A 112 18.88 15.09 24.82
CA LEU A 112 18.89 13.97 23.88
C LEU A 112 17.86 14.17 22.76
N ASN A 113 16.70 14.77 23.11
CA ASN A 113 15.68 15.08 22.12
C ASN A 113 16.15 16.16 21.15
N LYS A 114 16.77 17.22 21.64
CA LYS A 114 17.31 18.29 20.78
C LYS A 114 18.37 17.71 19.83
N GLU A 115 19.25 16.86 20.32
CA GLU A 115 20.28 16.21 19.52
C GLU A 115 19.68 15.31 18.42
N LEU A 116 18.79 14.38 18.77
CA LEU A 116 18.16 13.47 17.81
C LEU A 116 17.32 14.22 16.75
N LEU A 117 16.64 15.29 17.16
CA LEU A 117 15.89 16.14 16.23
C LEU A 117 16.81 16.88 15.27
N SER A 118 17.96 17.36 15.74
CA SER A 118 18.95 18.06 14.90
C SER A 118 19.55 17.15 13.83
N GLN A 119 19.65 15.85 14.11
CA GLN A 119 20.14 14.82 13.19
C GLN A 119 19.04 14.25 12.28
N THR A 120 17.78 14.63 12.49
CA THR A 120 16.65 14.09 11.71
C THR A 120 16.64 14.69 10.31
N LEU A 121 17.20 13.96 9.34
CA LEU A 121 17.01 14.24 7.91
C LEU A 121 15.52 14.17 7.59
N VAL A 122 14.94 15.29 7.19
CA VAL A 122 13.53 15.40 6.80
C VAL A 122 13.37 14.81 5.40
N ALA A 123 13.45 13.49 5.31
CA ALA A 123 13.17 12.79 4.07
C ALA A 123 11.66 12.74 3.84
N ARG A 124 11.24 13.11 2.61
CA ARG A 124 9.85 12.93 2.17
C ARG A 124 9.60 11.45 1.87
N ASN A 125 9.29 10.70 2.92
CA ASN A 125 8.84 9.32 2.80
C ASN A 125 7.43 9.29 2.21
N TYR A 126 7.36 9.13 0.88
CA TYR A 126 6.09 9.04 0.14
C TYR A 126 5.43 7.67 0.25
N VAL A 127 6.17 6.68 0.73
CA VAL A 127 5.68 5.33 0.95
C VAL A 127 5.97 4.94 2.39
N LEU A 128 4.95 4.44 3.08
CA LEU A 128 5.10 3.96 4.44
C LEU A 128 5.86 2.62 4.42
N ARG A 129 6.99 2.56 5.13
CA ARG A 129 7.81 1.33 5.23
C ARG A 129 7.00 0.12 5.68
N GLN A 130 6.08 0.30 6.64
CA GLN A 130 5.25 -0.78 7.14
C GLN A 130 4.36 -1.37 6.03
N SER A 131 3.70 -0.53 5.23
CA SER A 131 2.88 -0.99 4.10
C SER A 131 3.70 -1.70 3.03
N LEU A 132 4.97 -1.31 2.82
CA LEU A 132 5.89 -2.03 1.93
C LEU A 132 6.26 -3.41 2.48
N ILE A 133 6.53 -3.53 3.78
CA ILE A 133 6.80 -4.83 4.42
C ILE A 133 5.60 -5.75 4.23
N GLU A 134 4.38 -5.27 4.48
CA GLU A 134 3.17 -6.05 4.28
C GLU A 134 2.96 -6.41 2.80
N PHE A 135 3.27 -5.52 1.86
CA PHE A 135 3.28 -5.84 0.43
C PHE A 135 4.23 -7.01 0.12
N TYR A 136 5.49 -6.94 0.55
CA TYR A 136 6.47 -8.01 0.31
C TYR A 136 6.05 -9.33 0.94
N ASN A 137 5.49 -9.31 2.15
CA ASN A 137 4.95 -10.50 2.79
C ASN A 137 3.79 -11.10 1.97
N GLY A 138 2.88 -10.26 1.48
CA GLY A 138 1.78 -10.70 0.63
C GLY A 138 2.27 -11.33 -0.68
N ILE A 139 3.24 -10.71 -1.35
CA ILE A 139 3.86 -11.23 -2.57
C ILE A 139 4.60 -12.55 -2.32
N SER A 140 5.30 -12.69 -1.19
CA SER A 140 5.96 -13.93 -0.80
C SER A 140 4.97 -15.10 -0.70
N HIS A 141 3.80 -14.87 -0.10
CA HIS A 141 2.74 -15.88 -0.05
C HIS A 141 2.14 -16.19 -1.43
N LEU A 142 1.95 -15.19 -2.28
CA LEU A 142 1.50 -15.45 -3.66
C LEU A 142 2.53 -16.24 -4.47
N ASN A 143 3.82 -15.98 -4.26
CA ASN A 143 4.89 -16.76 -4.86
C ASN A 143 4.87 -18.21 -4.35
N ALA A 144 4.70 -18.42 -3.04
CA ALA A 144 4.55 -19.76 -2.47
C ALA A 144 3.33 -20.51 -3.06
N ALA A 145 2.18 -19.83 -3.19
CA ALA A 145 0.99 -20.37 -3.84
C ALA A 145 1.27 -20.72 -5.33
N PHE A 146 2.00 -19.87 -6.05
CA PHE A 146 2.38 -20.11 -7.45
C PHE A 146 3.23 -21.38 -7.61
N TRP A 147 4.21 -21.56 -6.74
CA TRP A 147 5.08 -22.73 -6.76
C TRP A 147 4.45 -23.97 -6.10
N ASN A 148 3.21 -23.88 -5.60
CA ASN A 148 2.55 -24.90 -4.77
C ASN A 148 3.41 -25.34 -3.57
N THR A 149 4.13 -24.38 -2.99
CA THR A 149 4.92 -24.58 -1.78
C THR A 149 4.00 -24.44 -0.57
N GLY A 150 3.61 -25.58 0.01
CA GLY A 150 2.63 -25.62 1.10
C GLY A 150 1.18 -25.52 0.61
N ASP A 151 0.27 -25.11 1.49
CA ASP A 151 -1.15 -24.99 1.17
C ASP A 151 -1.43 -23.71 0.35
N THR A 152 -1.83 -23.88 -0.91
CA THR A 152 -2.11 -22.80 -1.85
C THR A 152 -3.26 -21.90 -1.39
N GLU A 153 -4.35 -22.46 -0.85
CA GLU A 153 -5.50 -21.68 -0.41
C GLU A 153 -5.18 -20.86 0.84
N ASP A 154 -4.46 -21.46 1.78
CA ASP A 154 -3.97 -20.77 2.97
C ASP A 154 -2.98 -19.64 2.61
N ASN A 155 -2.07 -19.88 1.65
CA ASN A 155 -1.16 -18.85 1.17
C ASN A 155 -1.90 -17.69 0.50
N VAL A 156 -2.92 -17.94 -0.33
CA VAL A 156 -3.77 -16.89 -0.92
C VAL A 156 -4.51 -16.10 0.17
N LYS A 157 -5.02 -16.78 1.20
CA LYS A 157 -5.67 -16.13 2.35
C LYS A 157 -4.69 -15.24 3.12
N LYS A 158 -3.48 -15.72 3.39
CA LYS A 158 -2.41 -14.94 4.05
C LYS A 158 -2.02 -13.71 3.23
N ALA A 159 -1.87 -13.85 1.91
CA ALA A 159 -1.60 -12.72 1.02
C ALA A 159 -2.70 -11.64 1.11
N LYS A 160 -3.97 -12.04 1.06
CA LYS A 160 -5.12 -11.15 1.25
C LYS A 160 -5.02 -10.38 2.58
N HIS A 161 -4.70 -11.08 3.68
CA HIS A 161 -4.56 -10.46 5.00
C HIS A 161 -3.42 -9.45 5.06
N HIS A 162 -2.27 -9.76 4.46
CA HIS A 162 -1.15 -8.83 4.39
C HIS A 162 -1.51 -7.56 3.60
N PHE A 163 -2.17 -7.67 2.45
CA PHE A 163 -2.61 -6.49 1.70
C PHE A 163 -3.60 -5.63 2.50
N GLN A 164 -4.57 -6.26 3.15
CA GLN A 164 -5.52 -5.57 4.02
C GLN A 164 -4.84 -4.87 5.20
N ARG A 165 -3.85 -5.51 5.82
CA ARG A 165 -3.07 -4.95 6.93
C ARG A 165 -2.24 -3.75 6.46
N GLY A 166 -1.52 -3.89 5.35
CA GLY A 166 -0.76 -2.79 4.76
C GLY A 166 -1.65 -1.59 4.38
N ALA A 167 -2.89 -1.84 3.99
CA ALA A 167 -3.86 -0.78 3.73
C ALA A 167 -4.27 -0.01 4.99
N LEU A 168 -4.55 -0.74 6.08
CA LEU A 168 -4.84 -0.12 7.38
C LEU A 168 -3.64 0.67 7.91
N ASP A 169 -2.41 0.18 7.73
CA ASP A 169 -1.22 0.89 8.16
C ASP A 169 -1.07 2.24 7.46
N SER A 170 -1.33 2.29 6.15
CA SER A 170 -1.37 3.55 5.38
C SER A 170 -2.42 4.52 5.94
N TYR A 171 -3.66 4.06 6.12
CA TYR A 171 -4.74 4.92 6.62
C TYR A 171 -4.47 5.42 8.04
N LYS A 172 -4.01 4.54 8.92
CA LYS A 172 -3.70 4.88 10.31
C LYS A 172 -2.53 5.84 10.41
N ALA A 173 -1.54 5.76 9.51
CA ALA A 173 -0.45 6.73 9.44
C ALA A 173 -0.95 8.14 9.08
N ILE A 174 -1.83 8.27 8.08
CA ILE A 174 -2.44 9.57 7.72
C ILE A 174 -3.21 10.15 8.90
N ILE A 175 -4.07 9.33 9.54
CA ILE A 175 -4.88 9.76 10.69
C ILE A 175 -3.98 10.19 11.85
N LYS A 176 -2.89 9.46 12.10
CA LYS A 176 -1.93 9.80 13.15
C LYS A 176 -1.25 11.12 12.85
N ASP A 177 -0.68 11.29 11.66
CA ASP A 177 -0.02 12.52 11.23
C ASP A 177 -0.97 13.72 11.36
N PHE A 178 -2.20 13.59 10.86
CA PHE A 178 -3.22 14.63 10.99
C PHE A 178 -3.54 14.95 12.46
N SER A 179 -3.70 13.92 13.31
CA SER A 179 -3.97 14.11 14.73
C SER A 179 -2.82 14.81 15.46
N LEU A 180 -1.58 14.52 15.06
CA LEU A 180 -0.40 15.22 15.56
C LEU A 180 -0.36 16.67 15.09
N MET A 181 -0.84 16.99 13.89
CA MET A 181 -0.84 18.37 13.38
C MET A 181 -1.93 19.25 13.99
N LEU A 182 -3.07 18.69 14.42
CA LEU A 182 -4.19 19.45 15.02
C LEU A 182 -3.84 20.19 16.34
N GLY A 183 -2.65 19.99 16.90
CA GLY A 183 -2.21 20.71 18.11
C GLY A 183 -2.95 20.27 19.38
N SER A 184 -2.69 20.97 20.49
CA SER A 184 -3.34 20.75 21.79
C SER A 184 -4.61 21.58 22.00
N GLN A 185 -4.96 22.45 21.06
CA GLN A 185 -6.09 23.36 21.19
C GLN A 185 -7.43 22.61 21.23
N ASN A 186 -8.36 23.13 22.02
CA ASN A 186 -9.65 22.52 22.30
C ASN A 186 -10.66 22.92 21.20
N ASP A 187 -10.36 22.51 19.97
CA ASP A 187 -11.20 22.77 18.80
C ASP A 187 -12.33 21.72 18.72
N GLU A 188 -13.57 22.18 18.56
CA GLU A 188 -14.76 21.33 18.36
C GLU A 188 -14.54 20.36 17.18
N LEU A 189 -13.85 20.81 16.12
CA LEU A 189 -13.49 19.98 14.98
C LEU A 189 -12.60 18.81 15.40
N ARG A 190 -11.57 19.08 16.21
CA ARG A 190 -10.64 18.06 16.72
C ARG A 190 -11.38 17.03 17.57
N GLN A 191 -12.26 17.48 18.48
CA GLN A 191 -13.06 16.57 19.31
C GLN A 191 -13.96 15.66 18.46
N LYS A 192 -14.59 16.21 17.42
CA LYS A 192 -15.41 15.44 16.47
C LYS A 192 -14.59 14.39 15.72
N PHE A 193 -13.36 14.74 15.31
CA PHE A 193 -12.43 13.80 14.67
C PHE A 193 -11.97 12.70 15.62
N LEU A 194 -11.53 13.06 16.83
CA LEU A 194 -11.10 12.09 17.85
C LEU A 194 -12.23 11.12 18.22
N LYS A 195 -13.47 11.59 18.33
CA LYS A 195 -14.64 10.74 18.56
C LYS A 195 -14.87 9.75 17.41
N LYS A 196 -14.72 10.18 16.15
CA LYS A 196 -14.79 9.29 15.00
C LYS A 196 -13.70 8.22 15.03
N ILE A 197 -12.46 8.61 15.34
CA ILE A 197 -11.33 7.68 15.47
C ILE A 197 -11.62 6.66 16.58
N ALA A 198 -12.06 7.12 17.76
CA ALA A 198 -12.40 6.26 18.89
C ALA A 198 -13.47 5.23 18.51
N ASN A 199 -14.53 5.65 17.80
CA ASN A 199 -15.58 4.74 17.34
C ASN A 199 -15.04 3.67 16.37
N ILE A 200 -14.20 4.07 15.40
CA ILE A 200 -13.58 3.12 14.46
C ILE A 200 -12.68 2.13 15.21
N ARG A 201 -11.91 2.61 16.19
CA ARG A 201 -11.04 1.78 17.03
C ARG A 201 -11.80 0.83 17.93
N GLN A 202 -12.93 1.26 18.49
CA GLN A 202 -13.80 0.41 19.28
C GLN A 202 -14.37 -0.74 18.43
N LYS A 203 -14.84 -0.44 17.22
CA LYS A 203 -15.27 -1.48 16.26
C LYS A 203 -14.13 -2.42 15.88
N GLU A 204 -12.94 -1.88 15.63
CA GLU A 204 -11.75 -2.69 15.36
C GLU A 204 -11.45 -3.66 16.51
N TYR A 205 -11.51 -3.19 17.75
CA TYR A 205 -11.27 -4.00 18.96
C TYR A 205 -12.34 -5.08 19.15
N GLN A 206 -13.62 -4.71 19.00
CA GLN A 206 -14.75 -5.64 19.12
C GLN A 206 -14.76 -6.73 18.04
N THR A 207 -14.01 -6.54 16.95
CA THR A 207 -13.91 -7.49 15.84
C THR A 207 -12.58 -8.26 15.82
N ILE A 208 -11.70 -8.08 16.82
CA ILE A 208 -10.49 -8.89 16.98
C ILE A 208 -10.89 -10.35 17.18
N GLY A 209 -10.28 -11.26 16.40
CA GLY A 209 -10.57 -12.69 16.45
C GLY A 209 -11.86 -13.12 15.73
N PHE A 210 -12.68 -12.19 15.22
CA PHE A 210 -13.94 -12.48 14.53
C PHE A 210 -13.97 -11.87 13.12
N GLU A 211 -13.25 -12.51 12.18
CA GLU A 211 -13.10 -12.06 10.79
C GLU A 211 -14.43 -11.85 10.05
N LYS A 212 -15.43 -12.71 10.28
CA LYS A 212 -16.77 -12.56 9.69
C LYS A 212 -17.43 -11.24 10.11
N LYS A 213 -17.39 -10.91 11.40
CA LYS A 213 -17.93 -9.64 11.94
C LYS A 213 -17.16 -8.41 11.48
N ARG A 214 -15.86 -8.54 11.18
CA ARG A 214 -15.05 -7.45 10.62
C ARG A 214 -15.49 -7.06 9.19
N ASN A 215 -16.11 -8.00 8.47
CA ASN A 215 -16.57 -7.84 7.09
C ASN A 215 -18.10 -7.76 6.95
N GLU A 216 -18.88 -8.01 8.01
CA GLU A 216 -20.34 -7.84 8.05
C GLU A 216 -20.69 -6.35 8.24
N GLY A 217 -21.23 -5.72 7.19
CA GLY A 217 -21.64 -4.31 7.18
C GLY A 217 -20.72 -3.39 6.37
N THR A 218 -20.69 -2.09 6.70
CA THR A 218 -19.71 -1.17 6.12
C THR A 218 -18.32 -1.60 6.59
N SER A 219 -17.53 -2.23 5.70
CA SER A 219 -16.24 -2.81 6.08
C SER A 219 -15.36 -1.81 6.84
N LEU A 220 -14.66 -2.27 7.88
CA LEU A 220 -13.76 -1.43 8.71
C LEU A 220 -12.83 -0.56 7.84
N TYR A 221 -12.35 -1.13 6.73
CA TYR A 221 -11.52 -0.46 5.74
C TYR A 221 -12.21 0.77 5.11
N ARG A 222 -13.52 0.68 4.81
CA ARG A 222 -14.31 1.78 4.26
C ARG A 222 -14.52 2.89 5.27
N GLU A 223 -14.61 2.58 6.56
CA GLU A 223 -14.70 3.62 7.61
C GLU A 223 -13.39 4.39 7.75
N TYR A 224 -12.26 3.68 7.75
CA TYR A 224 -10.93 4.32 7.70
C TYR A 224 -10.76 5.17 6.44
N GLU A 225 -11.16 4.63 5.29
CA GLU A 225 -11.06 5.31 4.01
C GLU A 225 -11.85 6.62 3.99
N LYS A 226 -13.14 6.59 4.40
CA LYS A 226 -13.99 7.78 4.49
C LYS A 226 -13.39 8.85 5.40
N LEU A 227 -12.76 8.43 6.50
CA LEU A 227 -12.11 9.36 7.42
C LEU A 227 -10.89 10.01 6.78
N VAL A 228 -10.07 9.23 6.08
CA VAL A 228 -8.90 9.72 5.34
C VAL A 228 -9.33 10.66 4.21
N ASP A 229 -10.40 10.36 3.48
CA ASP A 229 -10.91 11.26 2.44
C ASP A 229 -11.34 12.61 3.01
N ALA A 230 -11.99 12.61 4.17
CA ALA A 230 -12.34 13.85 4.86
C ALA A 230 -11.08 14.64 5.28
N ILE A 231 -10.02 13.97 5.75
CA ILE A 231 -8.73 14.60 6.08
C ILE A 231 -8.10 15.24 4.83
N LEU A 232 -8.03 14.49 3.73
CA LEU A 232 -7.46 14.96 2.47
C LEU A 232 -8.24 16.15 1.87
N GLN A 233 -9.56 16.20 2.08
CA GLN A 233 -10.38 17.34 1.66
C GLN A 233 -10.09 18.60 2.47
N LEU A 234 -9.80 18.47 3.77
CA LEU A 234 -9.44 19.62 4.61
C LEU A 234 -8.09 20.22 4.22
N GLN A 235 -7.15 19.41 3.76
CA GLN A 235 -5.82 19.87 3.34
C GLN A 235 -5.83 20.64 2.00
N LYS A 236 -6.91 20.54 1.21
CA LYS A 236 -7.06 21.28 -0.06
C LYS A 236 -7.60 22.70 0.11
N LYS A 237 -8.09 23.05 1.30
CA LYS A 237 -8.59 24.39 1.64
C LYS A 237 -7.49 25.18 2.32
#